data_AF-A0A946CP94-F1
#
_entry.id   AF-A0A946CP94-F1
#
_cell.length_a   1.000
_cell.length_b   1.000
_cell.length_c   1.000
_cell.angle_alpha   90.00
_cell.angle_beta   90.00
_cell.angle_gamma   90.00
#
_symmetry.space_group_name_H-M   'P 1'
#
loop_
_entity.id
_entity.type
_entity.pdbx_description
1 polymer ?
#
loop_
_entity_poly.entity_id
_entity_poly.type
_entity_poly.pdbx_seq_one_letter_code
_entity_poly.pdbx_strand_id
1 'polypeptide(L)'
;MQFLSSGQDLSVAYLNTYNMPLVLLSVLMAVFASFTALQLSQRIARAETGYDKIVWLVPGALALGGGVWAMHFVGMLAFSLPCNVSYDPFITLLSMIPGVLASAVALWVIGRVRVTHTMVAIGGSLMGAGIGLMHYSGMAAMQLDAVIYYSPVMFFASIIFAIAMAIL
;
A
#
# COMPACT_ATOMS: atom_id res chain seq x y z
N MET A 1 3.00 -12.71 12.84
CA MET A 1 3.47 -13.23 11.54
C MET A 1 4.27 -14.50 11.79
N GLN A 2 4.04 -15.56 11.02
CA GLN A 2 4.80 -16.81 11.12
C GLN A 2 5.61 -17.01 9.84
N PHE A 3 6.88 -17.38 9.94
CA PHE A 3 7.73 -17.58 8.77
C PHE A 3 7.86 -19.07 8.44
N LEU A 4 7.97 -19.38 7.14
CA LEU A 4 8.26 -20.73 6.67
C LEU A 4 9.59 -21.20 7.27
N SER A 5 9.61 -22.44 7.74
CA SER A 5 10.81 -23.16 8.19
C SER A 5 10.88 -24.51 7.50
N SER A 6 12.03 -25.18 7.57
CA SER A 6 12.30 -26.45 6.86
C SER A 6 11.39 -27.62 7.27
N GLY A 7 10.57 -27.48 8.32
CA GLY A 7 9.71 -28.54 8.83
C GLY A 7 8.26 -28.52 8.33
N GLN A 8 7.89 -27.60 7.43
CA GLN A 8 6.51 -27.47 6.95
C GLN A 8 6.29 -28.21 5.65
N ASP A 9 5.21 -28.98 5.59
CA ASP A 9 4.79 -29.67 4.37
C ASP A 9 4.11 -28.67 3.43
N LEU A 10 4.74 -28.42 2.27
CA LEU A 10 4.22 -27.52 1.26
C LEU A 10 3.19 -28.18 0.33
N SER A 11 3.03 -29.51 0.41
CA SER A 11 2.06 -30.24 -0.42
C SER A 11 0.61 -29.97 -0.02
N VAL A 12 0.38 -29.53 1.22
CA VAL A 12 -0.93 -29.13 1.74
C VAL A 12 -1.26 -27.65 1.50
N ALA A 13 -0.41 -26.93 0.75
CA ALA A 13 -0.69 -25.54 0.39
C ALA A 13 -1.94 -25.44 -0.47
N TYR A 14 -2.82 -24.50 -0.15
CA TYR A 14 -4.04 -24.30 -0.92
C TYR A 14 -3.76 -23.84 -2.35
N LEU A 15 -4.48 -24.42 -3.30
CA LEU A 15 -4.54 -23.92 -4.66
C LEU A 15 -5.32 -22.61 -4.69
N ASN A 16 -4.75 -21.59 -5.30
CA ASN A 16 -5.37 -20.28 -5.42
C ASN A 16 -5.97 -20.07 -6.81
N THR A 17 -7.06 -19.31 -6.84
CA THR A 17 -7.64 -18.80 -8.09
C THR A 17 -7.88 -17.29 -7.97
N TYR A 18 -8.10 -16.62 -9.10
CA TYR A 18 -8.31 -15.18 -9.13
C TYR A 18 -9.61 -14.80 -9.83
N ASN A 19 -10.38 -13.92 -9.21
CA ASN A 19 -11.50 -13.24 -9.84
C ASN A 19 -10.96 -12.07 -10.69
N MET A 20 -10.81 -12.31 -12.00
CA MET A 20 -10.21 -11.34 -12.93
C MET A 20 -10.91 -9.96 -12.94
N PRO A 21 -12.25 -9.84 -12.88
CA PRO A 21 -12.92 -8.55 -12.70
C PRO A 21 -12.41 -7.73 -11.50
N LEU A 22 -12.21 -8.36 -10.34
CA LEU A 22 -11.70 -7.67 -9.15
C LEU A 22 -10.23 -7.31 -9.28
N VAL A 23 -9.42 -8.16 -9.94
CA VAL A 23 -8.03 -7.82 -10.28
C VAL A 23 -7.99 -6.56 -11.14
N LEU A 24 -8.82 -6.49 -12.19
CA LEU A 24 -8.90 -5.32 -13.07
C LEU A 24 -9.35 -4.07 -12.30
N LEU A 25 -10.36 -4.20 -11.43
CA LEU A 25 -10.83 -3.11 -10.59
C LEU A 25 -9.71 -2.59 -9.67
N SER A 26 -8.94 -3.48 -9.05
CA SER A 26 -7.78 -3.12 -8.22
C SER A 26 -6.75 -2.32 -9.02
N VAL A 27 -6.43 -2.76 -10.23
CA VAL A 27 -5.50 -2.04 -11.13
C VAL A 27 -6.05 -0.66 -11.49
N LEU A 28 -7.33 -0.55 -11.83
CA LEU A 28 -7.98 0.73 -12.12
C LEU A 28 -7.91 1.68 -10.91
N MET A 29 -8.20 1.18 -9.71
CA MET A 29 -8.09 1.96 -8.47
C MET A 29 -6.67 2.50 -8.26
N ALA A 30 -5.64 1.68 -8.52
CA ALA A 30 -4.24 2.11 -8.44
C ALA A 30 -3.92 3.24 -9.44
N VAL A 31 -4.41 3.12 -10.68
CA VAL A 31 -4.22 4.14 -11.72
C VAL A 31 -4.93 5.45 -11.34
N PHE A 32 -6.18 5.39 -10.89
CA PHE A 32 -6.93 6.57 -10.47
C PHE A 32 -6.31 7.27 -9.25
N ALA A 33 -5.84 6.51 -8.27
CA ALA A 33 -5.15 7.04 -7.10
C ALA A 33 -3.85 7.76 -7.51
N SER A 34 -3.05 7.13 -8.38
CA SER A 34 -1.80 7.71 -8.89
C SER A 34 -2.05 8.99 -9.69
N PHE A 35 -3.05 8.99 -10.56
CA PHE A 35 -3.44 10.17 -11.34
C PHE A 35 -3.90 11.33 -10.45
N THR A 36 -4.74 11.03 -9.44
CA THR A 36 -5.23 12.02 -8.48
C THR A 36 -4.08 12.59 -7.65
N ALA A 37 -3.17 11.74 -7.19
CA ALA A 37 -1.99 12.15 -6.44
C ALA A 37 -1.08 13.08 -7.24
N LEU A 38 -0.83 12.78 -8.51
CA LEU A 38 -0.05 13.64 -9.42
C LEU A 38 -0.71 15.00 -9.64
N GLN A 39 -2.03 15.04 -9.82
CA GLN A 39 -2.74 16.32 -9.96
C GLN A 39 -2.67 17.16 -8.67
N LEU A 40 -2.84 16.53 -7.51
CA LEU A 40 -2.80 17.23 -6.23
C LEU A 40 -1.38 17.67 -5.87
N SER A 41 -0.35 16.89 -6.19
CA SER A 41 1.04 17.31 -5.99
C SER A 41 1.40 18.56 -6.80
N GLN A 42 0.91 18.67 -8.04
CA GLN A 42 1.07 19.88 -8.86
C GLN A 42 0.36 21.09 -8.25
N ARG A 43 -0.80 20.90 -7.62
CA ARG A 43 -1.50 21.98 -6.91
C ARG A 43 -0.75 22.41 -5.64
N ILE A 44 -0.21 21.45 -4.88
CA ILE A 44 0.65 21.73 -3.71
C ILE A 44 1.89 22.53 -4.12
N ALA A 45 2.52 22.20 -5.26
CA ALA A 45 3.70 22.90 -5.77
C ALA A 45 3.42 24.36 -6.19
N ARG A 46 2.20 24.65 -6.65
CA ARG A 46 1.77 26.00 -7.06
C ARG A 46 1.23 26.85 -5.90
N ALA A 47 0.95 26.25 -4.76
CA ALA A 47 0.41 26.95 -3.59
C ALA A 47 1.46 27.91 -2.99
N GLU A 48 1.07 29.16 -2.79
CA GLU A 48 1.95 30.24 -2.32
C GLU A 48 2.07 30.23 -0.78
N THR A 49 0.99 29.94 -0.08
CA THR A 49 0.96 29.93 1.39
C THR A 49 1.05 28.52 1.98
N GLY A 50 1.49 28.42 3.23
CA GLY A 50 1.52 27.14 3.96
C GLY A 50 0.12 26.54 4.17
N TYR A 51 -0.90 27.39 4.34
CA TYR A 51 -2.29 26.96 4.50
C TYR A 51 -2.82 26.35 3.20
N ASP A 52 -2.60 27.00 2.05
CA ASP A 52 -3.04 26.48 0.75
C ASP A 52 -2.42 25.12 0.43
N LYS A 53 -1.16 24.90 0.85
CA LYS A 53 -0.51 23.60 0.73
C LYS A 53 -1.24 22.52 1.52
N ILE A 54 -1.66 22.81 2.76
CA ILE A 54 -2.39 21.86 3.60
C ILE A 54 -3.76 21.52 2.98
N VAL A 55 -4.45 22.51 2.42
CA VAL A 55 -5.75 22.32 1.74
C VAL A 55 -5.66 21.31 0.61
N TRP A 56 -4.54 21.25 -0.12
CA TRP A 56 -4.32 20.25 -1.17
C TRP A 56 -3.65 18.96 -0.67
N LEU A 57 -2.85 19.06 0.38
CA LEU A 57 -2.11 17.93 0.96
C LEU A 57 -3.03 16.92 1.63
N VAL A 58 -3.95 17.37 2.48
CA VAL A 58 -4.86 16.48 3.24
C VAL A 58 -5.70 15.60 2.31
N PRO A 59 -6.47 16.16 1.35
CA PRO A 59 -7.22 15.32 0.41
C PRO A 59 -6.30 14.49 -0.50
N GLY A 60 -5.10 14.99 -0.85
CA GLY A 60 -4.14 14.21 -1.63
C GLY A 60 -3.61 12.99 -0.91
N ALA A 61 -3.26 13.14 0.37
CA ALA A 61 -2.80 12.06 1.22
C ALA A 61 -3.90 11.00 1.43
N LEU A 62 -5.14 11.45 1.65
CA LEU A 62 -6.29 10.57 1.76
C LEU A 62 -6.60 9.84 0.45
N ALA A 63 -6.54 10.53 -0.69
CA ALA A 63 -6.79 9.92 -2.00
C ALA A 63 -5.71 8.91 -2.39
N LEU A 64 -4.43 9.26 -2.21
CA LEU A 64 -3.31 8.35 -2.53
C LEU A 64 -3.28 7.18 -1.54
N GLY A 65 -3.23 7.45 -0.24
CA GLY A 65 -3.12 6.41 0.79
C GLY A 65 -4.38 5.54 0.87
N GLY A 66 -5.56 6.15 0.79
CA GLY A 66 -6.83 5.44 0.68
C GLY A 66 -6.94 4.64 -0.62
N GLY A 67 -6.41 5.16 -1.73
CA GLY A 67 -6.33 4.44 -3.00
C GLY A 67 -5.43 3.21 -2.92
N VAL A 68 -4.23 3.33 -2.34
CA VAL A 68 -3.29 2.21 -2.11
C VAL A 68 -3.93 1.16 -1.18
N TRP A 69 -4.60 1.60 -0.11
CA TRP A 69 -5.34 0.70 0.77
C TRP A 69 -6.49 -0.01 0.05
N ALA A 70 -7.30 0.72 -0.72
CA ALA A 70 -8.44 0.16 -1.43
C ALA A 70 -8.02 -0.82 -2.52
N MET A 71 -7.00 -0.50 -3.32
CA MET A 71 -6.46 -1.46 -4.31
C MET A 71 -5.96 -2.73 -3.62
N HIS A 72 -5.31 -2.62 -2.46
CA HIS A 72 -4.78 -3.77 -1.75
C HIS A 72 -5.91 -4.71 -1.30
N PHE A 73 -6.95 -4.18 -0.65
CA PHE A 73 -8.08 -4.99 -0.19
C PHE A 73 -8.93 -5.53 -1.34
N VAL A 74 -9.18 -4.76 -2.41
CA VAL A 74 -9.85 -5.28 -3.60
C VAL A 74 -9.03 -6.40 -4.24
N GLY A 75 -7.70 -6.27 -4.26
CA GLY A 75 -6.78 -7.32 -4.71
C GLY A 75 -6.84 -8.57 -3.83
N MET A 76 -6.95 -8.43 -2.50
CA MET A 76 -7.14 -9.57 -1.60
C MET A 76 -8.51 -10.23 -1.78
N LEU A 77 -9.58 -9.45 -2.03
CA LEU A 77 -10.90 -9.99 -2.38
C LEU A 77 -10.89 -10.72 -3.72
N ALA A 78 -10.01 -10.34 -4.64
CA ALA A 78 -9.82 -11.06 -5.91
C ALA A 78 -9.17 -12.42 -5.71
N PHE A 79 -8.41 -12.62 -4.63
CA PHE A 79 -7.70 -13.85 -4.31
C PHE A 79 -8.64 -14.86 -3.64
N SER A 80 -8.93 -15.95 -4.33
CA SER A 80 -9.86 -16.98 -3.88
C SER A 80 -9.11 -18.22 -3.39
N LEU A 81 -9.39 -18.60 -2.14
CA LEU A 81 -8.88 -19.81 -1.49
C LEU A 81 -10.04 -20.80 -1.27
N PRO A 82 -9.78 -22.11 -1.19
CA PRO A 82 -10.78 -23.14 -0.89
C PRO A 82 -11.06 -23.21 0.63
N CYS A 83 -11.11 -22.07 1.30
CA CYS A 83 -11.47 -21.91 2.71
C CYS A 83 -12.26 -20.62 2.91
N ASN A 84 -12.93 -20.48 4.05
CA ASN A 84 -13.61 -19.25 4.38
C ASN A 84 -12.59 -18.15 4.70
N VAL A 85 -12.71 -17.00 4.05
CA VAL A 85 -11.86 -15.83 4.27
C VAL A 85 -12.75 -14.65 4.65
N SER A 86 -12.60 -14.16 5.87
CA SER A 86 -13.21 -12.93 6.36
C SER A 86 -12.13 -11.94 6.80
N TYR A 87 -12.53 -10.71 7.10
CA TYR A 87 -11.62 -9.63 7.49
C TYR A 87 -12.15 -8.94 8.73
N ASP A 88 -11.28 -8.66 9.70
CA ASP A 88 -11.61 -7.80 10.84
C ASP A 88 -11.80 -6.35 10.33
N PRO A 89 -13.01 -5.76 10.44
CA PRO A 89 -13.27 -4.44 9.89
C PRO A 89 -12.45 -3.33 10.55
N PHE A 90 -12.13 -3.48 11.85
CA PHE A 90 -11.41 -2.48 12.61
C PHE A 90 -9.93 -2.46 12.24
N ILE A 91 -9.29 -3.63 12.21
CA ILE A 91 -7.88 -3.75 11.78
C ILE A 91 -7.75 -3.37 10.29
N THR A 92 -8.72 -3.78 9.47
CA THR A 92 -8.79 -3.39 8.05
C THR A 92 -8.79 -1.87 7.89
N LEU A 93 -9.63 -1.16 8.64
CA LEU A 93 -9.67 0.31 8.57
C LEU A 93 -8.38 0.94 9.11
N LEU A 94 -7.86 0.47 10.25
CA LEU A 94 -6.62 1.00 10.83
C LEU A 94 -5.39 0.77 9.95
N SER A 95 -5.37 -0.31 9.15
CA SER A 95 -4.27 -0.60 8.24
C SER A 95 -4.03 0.50 7.21
N MET A 96 -5.03 1.36 6.92
CA MET A 96 -4.87 2.47 5.99
C MET A 96 -3.92 3.57 6.52
N ILE A 97 -3.79 3.70 7.85
CA ILE A 97 -3.11 4.83 8.49
C ILE A 97 -1.64 4.96 8.04
N PRO A 98 -0.80 3.91 8.09
CA PRO A 98 0.56 3.99 7.57
C PRO A 98 0.64 4.47 6.12
N GLY A 99 -0.26 3.98 5.25
CA GLY A 99 -0.31 4.37 3.85
C GLY A 99 -0.67 5.84 3.65
N VAL A 100 -1.66 6.35 4.40
CA VAL A 100 -2.07 7.76 4.35
C VAL A 100 -0.97 8.69 4.87
N LEU A 101 -0.34 8.36 6.01
CA LEU A 101 0.74 9.17 6.57
C LEU A 101 1.96 9.21 5.65
N ALA A 102 2.32 8.05 5.09
CA ALA A 102 3.42 7.95 4.14
C ALA A 102 3.13 8.73 2.84
N SER A 103 1.88 8.66 2.36
CA SER A 103 1.40 9.45 1.22
C SER A 103 1.48 10.96 1.48
N ALA A 104 1.12 11.41 2.68
CA ALA A 104 1.26 12.82 3.06
C ALA A 104 2.72 13.28 2.99
N VAL A 105 3.65 12.49 3.52
CA VAL A 105 5.09 12.81 3.45
C VAL A 105 5.57 12.84 2.00
N ALA A 106 5.21 11.85 1.19
CA ALA A 106 5.61 11.78 -0.22
C ALA A 106 5.09 12.99 -1.01
N LEU A 107 3.81 13.32 -0.86
CA LEU A 107 3.18 14.48 -1.53
C LEU A 107 3.78 15.80 -1.06
N TRP A 108 4.08 15.93 0.23
CA TRP A 108 4.75 17.12 0.78
C TRP A 108 6.15 17.32 0.23
N VAL A 109 6.92 16.23 0.04
CA VAL A 109 8.26 16.27 -0.53
C VAL A 109 8.22 16.64 -2.01
N ILE A 110 7.38 15.96 -2.80
CA ILE A 110 7.31 16.17 -4.25
C ILE A 110 6.61 17.48 -4.63
N GLY A 111 5.75 18.00 -3.75
CA GLY A 111 5.08 19.30 -3.90
C GLY A 111 5.97 20.51 -3.56
N ARG A 112 7.29 20.35 -3.43
CA ARG A 112 8.22 21.48 -3.23
C ARG A 112 8.73 22.02 -4.55
N VAL A 113 9.01 23.33 -4.59
CA VAL A 113 9.54 24.03 -5.78
C VAL A 113 10.90 23.47 -6.21
N ARG A 114 11.73 23.06 -5.25
CA ARG A 114 13.03 22.41 -5.51
C ARG A 114 13.05 21.05 -4.83
N VAL A 115 13.08 20.00 -5.64
CA VAL A 115 13.18 18.61 -5.19
C VAL A 115 14.60 18.12 -5.48
N THR A 116 15.28 17.57 -4.47
CA THR A 116 16.62 17.00 -4.61
C THR A 116 16.54 15.47 -4.58
N HIS A 117 17.54 14.78 -5.15
CA HIS A 117 17.60 13.31 -5.12
C HIS A 117 17.54 12.75 -3.70
N THR A 118 18.19 13.39 -2.73
CA THR A 118 18.13 12.97 -1.32
C THR A 118 16.72 13.05 -0.76
N MET A 119 15.95 14.07 -1.13
CA MET A 119 14.57 14.21 -0.67
C MET A 119 13.67 13.14 -1.29
N VAL A 120 13.85 12.82 -2.57
CA VAL A 120 13.15 11.71 -3.23
C VAL A 120 13.52 10.38 -2.57
N ALA A 121 14.81 10.15 -2.28
CA ALA A 121 15.26 8.94 -1.62
C ALA A 121 14.61 8.77 -0.24
N ILE A 122 14.58 9.83 0.59
CA ILE A 122 13.95 9.79 1.92
C ILE A 122 12.43 9.63 1.80
N GLY A 123 11.78 10.45 0.95
CA GLY A 123 10.33 10.41 0.76
C GLY A 123 9.84 9.07 0.19
N GLY A 124 10.54 8.56 -0.82
CA GLY A 124 10.29 7.25 -1.43
C GLY A 124 10.54 6.10 -0.45
N SER A 125 11.60 6.16 0.36
CA SER A 125 11.83 5.15 1.42
C SER A 125 10.70 5.11 2.44
N LEU A 126 10.25 6.28 2.90
CA LEU A 126 9.11 6.38 3.82
C LEU A 126 7.81 5.91 3.17
N MET A 127 7.60 6.22 1.89
CA MET A 127 6.45 5.74 1.12
C MET A 127 6.44 4.21 0.99
N GLY A 128 7.55 3.61 0.53
CA GLY A 128 7.67 2.17 0.39
C GLY A 128 7.53 1.44 1.73
N ALA A 129 8.13 1.96 2.80
CA ALA A 129 7.96 1.41 4.14
C ALA A 129 6.50 1.53 4.64
N GLY A 130 5.84 2.66 4.38
CA GLY A 130 4.43 2.87 4.72
C GLY A 130 3.49 1.94 3.97
N ILE A 131 3.73 1.71 2.67
CA ILE A 131 3.00 0.72 1.87
C ILE A 131 3.23 -0.69 2.44
N GLY A 132 4.47 -1.04 2.77
CA GLY A 132 4.81 -2.33 3.39
C GLY A 132 4.09 -2.53 4.73
N LEU A 133 4.07 -1.51 5.59
CA LEU A 133 3.34 -1.54 6.86
C LEU A 133 1.83 -1.67 6.63
N MET A 134 1.24 -0.91 5.71
CA MET A 134 -0.17 -1.05 5.35
C MET A 134 -0.48 -2.46 4.84
N HIS A 135 0.36 -2.99 3.94
CA HIS A 135 0.19 -4.32 3.37
C HIS A 135 0.19 -5.41 4.44
N TYR A 136 1.21 -5.44 5.30
CA TYR A 136 1.31 -6.50 6.30
C TYR A 136 0.36 -6.34 7.48
N SER A 137 -0.04 -5.10 7.83
CA SER A 137 -1.13 -4.88 8.79
C SER A 137 -2.50 -5.23 8.20
N GLY A 138 -2.72 -5.00 6.90
CA GLY A 138 -3.92 -5.42 6.17
C GLY A 138 -4.05 -6.94 6.09
N MET A 139 -2.96 -7.63 5.75
CA MET A 139 -2.88 -9.10 5.80
C MET A 139 -3.16 -9.64 7.22
N ALA A 140 -2.74 -8.93 8.26
CA ALA A 140 -3.03 -9.32 9.65
C ALA A 140 -4.52 -9.17 10.03
N ALA A 141 -5.32 -8.45 9.24
CA ALA A 141 -6.77 -8.37 9.42
C ALA A 141 -7.51 -9.62 8.88
N MET A 142 -6.84 -10.45 8.06
CA MET A 142 -7.44 -11.64 7.49
C MET A 142 -7.74 -12.68 8.58
N GLN A 143 -8.96 -13.19 8.57
CA GLN A 143 -9.44 -14.28 9.40
C GLN A 143 -9.81 -15.44 8.48
N LEU A 144 -9.08 -16.54 8.60
CA LEU A 144 -9.30 -17.72 7.78
C LEU A 144 -9.02 -18.99 8.58
N ASP A 145 -9.61 -20.11 8.15
CA ASP A 145 -9.47 -21.42 8.78
C ASP A 145 -8.12 -22.10 8.47
N ALA A 146 -7.06 -21.30 8.30
CA ALA A 146 -5.70 -21.77 8.01
C ALA A 146 -4.64 -20.79 8.51
N VAL A 147 -3.38 -21.22 8.43
CA VAL A 147 -2.24 -20.44 8.92
C VAL A 147 -1.49 -19.82 7.75
N ILE A 148 -1.30 -18.50 7.79
CA ILE A 148 -0.46 -17.79 6.82
C ILE A 148 1.00 -17.90 7.25
N TYR A 149 1.82 -18.52 6.40
CA TYR A 149 3.27 -18.52 6.53
C TYR A 149 3.92 -17.62 5.47
N TYR A 150 4.89 -16.83 5.90
CA TYR A 150 5.66 -15.94 5.03
C TYR A 150 7.01 -16.58 4.69
N SER A 151 7.42 -16.56 3.43
CA SER A 151 8.82 -16.81 3.08
C SER A 151 9.65 -15.60 3.53
N PRO A 152 10.69 -15.77 4.38
CA PRO A 152 11.54 -14.66 4.81
C PRO A 152 12.15 -13.90 3.63
N VAL A 153 12.60 -14.63 2.61
CA VAL A 153 13.23 -14.04 1.42
C VAL A 153 12.22 -13.20 0.65
N MET A 154 11.01 -13.71 0.39
CA MET A 154 9.98 -12.96 -0.33
C MET A 154 9.46 -11.76 0.49
N PHE A 155 9.40 -11.90 1.81
CA PHE A 155 9.02 -10.82 2.71
C PHE A 155 10.01 -9.65 2.64
N PHE A 156 11.31 -9.89 2.79
CA PHE A 156 12.29 -8.82 2.69
C PHE A 156 12.42 -8.28 1.26
N ALA A 157 12.33 -9.16 0.26
CA ALA A 157 12.35 -8.76 -1.14
C ALA A 157 11.19 -7.82 -1.50
N SER A 158 9.97 -8.08 -1.01
CA SER A 158 8.81 -7.23 -1.28
C SER A 158 8.98 -5.83 -0.68
N ILE A 159 9.53 -5.71 0.53
CA ILE A 159 9.80 -4.42 1.19
C ILE A 159 10.87 -3.64 0.43
N ILE A 160 11.98 -4.30 0.07
CA ILE A 160 13.05 -3.67 -0.72
C ILE A 160 12.51 -3.21 -2.07
N PHE A 161 11.71 -4.05 -2.73
CA PHE A 161 11.09 -3.71 -4.01
C PHE A 161 10.14 -2.51 -3.88
N ALA A 162 9.30 -2.47 -2.84
CA ALA A 162 8.40 -1.36 -2.59
C ALA A 162 9.15 -0.04 -2.37
N ILE A 163 10.25 -0.07 -1.60
CA ILE A 163 11.11 1.10 -1.39
C ILE A 163 11.79 1.53 -2.69
N ALA A 164 12.38 0.60 -3.44
CA ALA A 164 13.05 0.88 -4.70
C ALA A 164 12.08 1.53 -5.70
N MET A 165 10.91 0.94 -5.89
CA MET A 165 9.88 1.46 -6.80
C MET A 165 9.27 2.78 -6.35
N ALA A 166 9.27 3.09 -5.05
CA ALA A 166 8.79 4.37 -4.55
C ALA A 166 9.82 5.51 -4.74
N ILE A 167 11.09 5.18 -4.96
CA ILE A 167 12.17 6.14 -5.22
C ILE A 167 12.33 6.42 -6.72
N LEU A 168 12.11 5.40 -7.56
CA LEU A 168 12.19 5.48 -9.03
C LEU A 168 10.99 6.21 -9.65
#